data_AF-A0A7C5PPG7-F1
#
_entry.id   AF-A0A7C5PPG7-F1
#
_cell.length_a   1.000
_cell.length_b   1.000
_cell.length_c   1.000
_cell.angle_alpha   90.00
_cell.angle_beta   90.00
_cell.angle_gamma   90.00
#
_symmetry.space_group_name_H-M   'P 1'
#
loop_
_entity.id
_entity.type
_entity.pdbx_description
1 polymer ?
#
loop_
_entity_poly.entity_id
_entity_poly.type
_entity_poly.pdbx_seq_one_letter_code
_entity_poly.pdbx_strand_id
1 'polypeptide(L)' 'MAFPGCKKIWMNGKLVPFEDAKIHVLSHVVHYGSSVFEG' A
#
# COMPACT_ATOMS: atom_id res chain seq x y z
N MET A 1 -5.94 -0.26 11.44
CA MET A 1 -4.96 0.61 12.14
C MET A 1 -4.43 1.59 11.10
N ALA A 2 -4.88 2.83 11.12
CA ALA A 2 -4.42 3.89 10.22
C ALA A 2 -3.43 4.77 10.97
N PHE A 3 -2.25 5.03 10.40
CA PHE A 3 -1.27 5.94 10.99
C PHE A 3 -1.86 7.36 10.97
N PRO A 4 -2.13 7.98 12.13
CA PRO A 4 -2.94 9.21 12.20
C PRO A 4 -2.31 10.45 11.54
N GLY A 5 -1.06 10.37 11.07
CA GLY A 5 -0.35 11.49 10.44
C GLY A 5 -0.10 11.38 8.93
N CYS A 6 -0.23 10.20 8.32
CA CYS A 6 0.18 10.02 6.93
C CYS A 6 -0.96 10.35 5.96
N LYS A 7 -0.94 11.57 5.39
CA LYS A 7 -1.97 12.03 4.44
C LYS A 7 -1.77 11.49 3.01
N LYS A 8 -0.52 11.20 2.62
CA LYS A 8 -0.16 10.72 1.29
C LYS A 8 0.85 9.58 1.37
N ILE A 9 0.68 8.57 0.51
CA ILE A 9 1.58 7.44 0.33
C ILE A 9 2.27 7.57 -1.04
N TRP A 10 3.55 7.20 -1.12
CA TRP A 10 4.20 6.99 -2.41
C TRP A 10 3.80 5.62 -2.97
N MET A 11 3.26 5.61 -4.18
CA MET A 11 2.81 4.40 -4.86
C MET A 11 3.12 4.53 -6.35
N ASN A 12 3.91 3.59 -6.90
CA ASN A 12 4.23 3.50 -8.33
C ASN A 12 4.73 4.83 -8.94
N GLY A 13 5.65 5.53 -8.26
CA GLY A 13 6.25 6.76 -8.77
C GLY A 13 5.47 8.05 -8.46
N LYS A 14 4.34 7.98 -7.74
CA LYS A 14 3.49 9.15 -7.46
C LYS A 14 3.07 9.19 -6.00
N LEU A 15 2.83 10.40 -5.49
CA LEU A 15 2.19 10.59 -4.17
C LEU A 15 0.67 10.57 -4.33
N VAL A 16 0.03 9.57 -3.72
CA VAL A 16 -1.43 9.38 -3.72
C VAL A 16 -2.00 9.64 -2.33
N PRO A 17 -3.26 10.08 -2.17
CA PRO A 17 -3.93 10.10 -0.87
C PRO A 17 -3.87 8.72 -0.21
N PHE A 18 -3.70 8.69 1.12
CA PHE A 18 -3.60 7.43 1.85
C PHE A 18 -4.82 6.52 1.63
N GLU A 19 -6.02 7.09 1.55
CA GLU A 19 -7.27 6.37 1.31
C GLU A 19 -7.35 5.72 -0.09
N ASP A 20 -6.54 6.19 -1.04
CA ASP A 20 -6.49 5.69 -2.42
C ASP A 20 -5.37 4.67 -2.65
N ALA A 21 -4.45 4.52 -1.69
CA ALA A 21 -3.33 3.57 -1.74
C ALA A 21 -3.80 2.12 -1.51
N LYS A 22 -4.67 1.63 -2.40
CA LYS A 22 -5.33 0.31 -2.33
C LYS A 22 -4.77 -0.63 -3.40
N ILE A 23 -4.82 -1.93 -3.12
CA ILE A 23 -4.58 -3.00 -4.10
C ILE A 23 -5.84 -3.84 -4.27
N HIS A 24 -5.94 -4.57 -5.39
CA HIS A 24 -7.08 -5.44 -5.64
C HIS A 24 -7.10 -6.62 -4.66
N VAL A 25 -8.29 -7.10 -4.27
CA VAL A 25 -8.42 -8.21 -3.31
C VAL A 25 -7.78 -9.51 -3.82
N LEU A 26 -7.68 -9.69 -5.14
CA LEU A 26 -7.02 -10.82 -5.78
C LEU A 26 -5.52 -10.59 -6.06
N SER A 27 -4.90 -9.56 -5.48
CA SER A 27 -3.47 -9.33 -5.64
C SER A 27 -2.67 -10.52 -5.10
N HIS A 28 -1.78 -11.06 -5.93
CA HIS A 28 -1.02 -12.27 -5.65
C HIS A 28 -0.31 -12.25 -4.29
N VAL A 29 0.26 -11.11 -3.90
CA VAL A 29 0.91 -10.92 -2.60
C VAL A 29 -0.01 -11.20 -1.41
N VAL A 30 -1.31 -10.92 -1.52
CA VAL A 30 -2.27 -11.12 -0.44
C VAL A 30 -2.53 -12.61 -0.21
N HIS A 31 -2.54 -13.41 -1.28
CA HIS A 31 -2.86 -14.84 -1.22
C HIS A 31 -1.63 -15.73 -1.05
N TYR A 32 -0.48 -15.30 -1.57
CA TYR A 32 0.72 -16.14 -1.67
C TYR A 32 1.97 -15.52 -1.03
N GLY A 33 1.87 -14.34 -0.43
CA GLY A 33 2.97 -13.71 0.33
C GLY A 33 4.20 -13.35 -0.49
N SER A 34 4.12 -13.35 -1.83
CA SER A 34 5.26 -13.12 -2.73
C SER A 34 5.62 -11.62 -2.83
N SER A 35 6.17 -11.05 -1.76
CA SER A 35 6.64 -9.67 -1.69
C SER A 35 7.80 -9.53 -0.73
N VAL A 36 8.51 -8.39 -0.83
CA VAL A 36 9.56 -7.98 0.11
C VAL A 36 9.22 -6.58 0.65
N PHE A 37 9.67 -6.27 1.86
CA PHE A 37 9.55 -4.94 2.47
C PHE A 37 10.77 -4.64 3.34
N GLU A 38 11.00 -3.36 3.62
CA GLU A 38 12.04 -2.85 4.52
C GLU A 38 11.40 -2.00 5.63
N GLY A 39 12.07 -1.90 6.79
CA GLY A 39 11.59 -1.22 7.99
C GLY A 39 12.37 0.03 8.34
#